data_AF-A0A367LVC5-F1
#
_entry.id   AF-A0A367LVC5-F1
#
_cell.length_a   1.000
_cell.length_b   1.000
_cell.length_c   1.000
_cell.angle_alpha   90.00
_cell.angle_beta   90.00
_cell.angle_gamma   90.00
#
_symmetry.space_group_name_H-M   'P 1'
#
loop_
_entity.id
_entity.type
_entity.pdbx_description
1 polymer ?
#
loop_
_entity_poly.entity_id
_entity_poly.type
_entity_poly.pdbx_seq_one_letter_code
_entity_poly.pdbx_strand_id
1 'polypeptide(L)'
;LEEHGILADAYRFQLGTRYPEREYCVQYDESDLHFVQRLCAEEGIHFHFRHSAEAHLLVFGDDQTVFPRLGRPTAYVHDSGLVADEPVIKRFSLRLASRTTRTT
;
A
#
# COMPACT_ATOMS: atom_id res chain seq x y z
N LEU A 1 -1.11 -8.64 15.29
CA LEU A 1 -1.82 -9.24 14.13
C LEU A 1 -2.43 -10.58 14.51
N GLU A 2 -1.62 -11.54 14.99
CA GLU A 2 -2.10 -12.86 15.39
C GLU A 2 -3.13 -12.83 16.52
N GLU A 3 -2.96 -11.96 17.53
CA GLU A 3 -3.93 -11.74 18.61
C GLU A 3 -5.32 -11.31 18.12
N HIS A 4 -5.39 -10.73 16.92
CA HIS A 4 -6.61 -10.30 16.24
C HIS A 4 -7.08 -11.29 15.16
N GLY A 5 -6.56 -12.51 15.16
CA GLY A 5 -6.94 -13.59 14.23
C GLY A 5 -6.33 -13.48 12.84
N ILE A 6 -5.38 -12.56 12.61
CA ILE A 6 -4.64 -12.45 11.36
C ILE A 6 -3.38 -13.32 11.49
N LEU A 7 -3.51 -14.55 11.03
CA LEU A 7 -2.48 -15.59 11.14
C LEU A 7 -1.32 -15.38 10.16
N ALA A 8 -0.22 -16.08 10.38
CA ALA A 8 1.05 -15.91 9.64
C ALA A 8 0.96 -16.14 8.12
N ASP A 9 -0.08 -16.82 7.63
CA ASP A 9 -0.37 -17.01 6.19
C ASP A 9 -1.21 -15.88 5.58
N ALA A 10 -1.84 -15.04 6.42
CA ALA A 10 -2.69 -13.93 6.02
C ALA A 10 -1.96 -12.57 5.92
N TYR A 11 -0.69 -12.51 6.31
CA TYR A 11 0.15 -11.32 6.12
C TYR A 11 1.57 -11.63 5.67
N ARG A 12 2.23 -10.65 5.05
CA ARG A 12 3.63 -10.74 4.65
C ARG A 12 4.35 -9.40 4.77
N PHE A 13 5.55 -9.43 5.32
CA PHE A 13 6.50 -8.31 5.29
C PHE A 13 7.46 -8.48 4.12
N GLN A 14 7.43 -7.54 3.17
CA GLN A 14 8.36 -7.44 2.05
C GLN A 14 9.16 -6.15 2.19
N LEU A 15 10.04 -6.14 3.19
CA LEU A 15 10.82 -4.98 3.59
C LEU A 15 12.27 -5.16 3.11
N GLY A 16 12.80 -4.18 2.39
CA GLY A 16 14.21 -4.13 1.99
C GLY A 16 15.13 -3.63 3.10
N THR A 17 14.58 -2.89 4.06
CA THR A 17 15.31 -2.28 5.17
C THR A 17 15.17 -3.11 6.44
N ARG A 18 16.24 -3.17 7.24
CA ARG A 18 16.17 -3.70 8.61
C ARG A 18 15.83 -2.57 9.58
N TYR A 19 14.67 -2.65 10.19
CA TYR A 19 14.21 -1.69 11.18
C TYR A 19 14.79 -2.01 12.56
N PRO A 20 15.35 -1.01 13.28
CA PRO A 20 15.84 -1.22 14.63
C PRO A 20 14.68 -1.53 15.57
N GLU A 21 14.97 -2.31 16.61
CA GLU A 21 14.01 -2.52 17.69
C GLU A 21 13.79 -1.21 18.45
N ARG A 22 12.53 -0.96 18.80
CA ARG A 22 12.15 0.23 19.57
C ARG A 22 12.37 -0.05 21.04
N GLU A 23 13.16 0.79 21.70
CA GLU A 23 13.41 0.71 23.15
C GLU A 23 12.11 0.87 23.95
N TYR A 24 11.18 1.70 23.46
CA TYR A 24 9.88 1.90 24.07
C TYR A 24 8.81 2.18 23.01
N CYS A 25 7.68 1.48 23.11
CA CYS A 25 6.53 1.67 22.24
C CYS A 25 5.26 1.33 22.99
N VAL A 26 4.26 2.21 22.96
CA VAL A 26 2.97 2.02 23.62
C VAL A 26 1.81 2.32 22.68
N GLN A 27 0.72 1.60 22.90
CA GLN A 27 -0.59 1.86 22.33
C GLN A 27 -1.45 2.49 23.43
N TYR A 28 -1.80 3.77 23.30
CA TYR A 28 -2.56 4.51 24.31
C TYR A 28 -3.73 5.24 23.66
N ASP A 29 -4.94 4.96 24.14
CA ASP A 29 -6.19 5.56 23.66
C ASP A 29 -6.33 5.54 22.12
N GLU A 30 -5.90 4.44 21.50
CA GLU A 30 -5.96 4.24 20.06
C GLU A 30 -6.32 2.79 19.70
N SER A 31 -6.99 2.61 18.56
CA SER A 31 -7.34 1.28 18.04
C SER A 31 -6.11 0.58 17.47
N ASP A 32 -6.16 -0.75 17.37
CA ASP A 32 -5.04 -1.54 16.83
C ASP A 32 -4.69 -1.15 15.39
N LEU A 33 -5.71 -0.82 14.59
CA LEU A 33 -5.50 -0.32 13.24
C LEU A 33 -4.76 1.03 13.25
N HIS A 34 -5.17 1.95 14.12
CA HIS A 34 -4.52 3.25 14.23
C HIS A 34 -3.07 3.11 14.70
N PHE A 35 -2.83 2.23 15.66
CA PHE A 35 -1.48 1.90 16.13
C PHE A 35 -0.59 1.37 14.99
N VAL A 36 -1.06 0.39 14.23
CA VAL A 36 -0.32 -0.15 13.07
C VAL A 36 -0.08 0.91 12.01
N GLN A 37 -1.10 1.73 11.69
CA GLN A 37 -0.97 2.81 10.70
C GLN A 37 0.07 3.85 11.13
N ARG A 38 0.06 4.23 12.41
CA ARG A 38 1.02 5.17 12.98
C ARG A 38 2.44 4.62 12.89
N LEU A 39 2.68 3.39 13.33
CA LEU A 39 3.99 2.75 13.21
C LEU A 39 4.46 2.63 11.76
N CYS A 40 3.56 2.25 10.85
CA CYS A 40 3.87 2.16 9.44
C CYS A 40 4.28 3.53 8.87
N ALA A 41 3.55 4.60 9.19
CA ALA A 41 3.84 5.95 8.74
C ALA A 41 5.19 6.47 9.28
N GLU A 42 5.51 6.20 10.54
CA GLU A 42 6.80 6.57 11.16
C GLU A 42 7.99 5.92 10.45
N GLU A 43 7.85 4.66 10.02
CA GLU A 43 8.92 3.88 9.38
C GLU A 43 8.92 3.98 7.84
N GLY A 44 8.02 4.76 7.25
CA GLY A 44 7.83 4.83 5.80
C GLY A 44 7.31 3.54 5.16
N ILE A 45 6.69 2.67 5.95
CA ILE A 45 6.09 1.42 5.52
C ILE A 45 4.68 1.71 5.01
N HIS A 46 4.36 1.19 3.84
CA HIS A 46 2.99 1.13 3.33
C HIS A 46 2.48 -0.30 3.39
N PHE A 47 1.16 -0.46 3.27
CA PHE A 47 0.56 -1.79 3.12
C PHE A 47 -0.55 -1.80 2.07
N HIS A 48 -0.78 -2.96 1.48
CA HIS A 48 -1.83 -3.20 0.50
C HIS A 48 -2.37 -4.63 0.59
N PHE A 49 -3.54 -4.88 0.03
CA PHE A 49 -4.13 -6.21 -0.02
C PHE A 49 -3.89 -6.85 -1.39
N ARG A 50 -3.43 -8.10 -1.38
CA ARG A 50 -3.46 -8.98 -2.54
C ARG A 50 -4.66 -9.90 -2.40
N HIS A 51 -5.63 -9.73 -3.29
CA HIS A 51 -6.84 -10.52 -3.29
C HIS A 51 -6.68 -11.77 -4.17
N SER A 52 -7.06 -12.92 -3.65
CA SER A 52 -7.40 -14.11 -4.42
C SER A 52 -8.83 -14.56 -4.08
N ALA A 53 -9.33 -15.58 -4.77
CA ALA A 53 -10.65 -16.15 -4.50
C ALA A 53 -10.69 -16.92 -3.18
N GLU A 54 -9.54 -17.49 -2.79
CA GLU A 54 -9.37 -18.36 -1.63
C GLU A 54 -9.06 -17.57 -0.36
N ALA A 55 -8.26 -16.50 -0.48
CA ALA A 55 -7.84 -15.70 0.66
C ALA A 55 -7.41 -14.28 0.25
N HIS A 56 -7.26 -13.41 1.23
CA HIS A 56 -6.67 -12.09 1.05
C HIS A 56 -5.40 -11.98 1.88
N LEU A 57 -4.34 -11.49 1.26
CA LEU A 57 -3.03 -11.35 1.88
C LEU A 57 -2.75 -9.87 2.14
N LEU A 58 -2.50 -9.51 3.39
CA LEU A 58 -2.01 -8.19 3.78
C LEU A 58 -0.50 -8.10 3.56
N VAL A 59 -0.05 -7.23 2.66
CA VAL A 59 1.36 -7.08 2.32
C VAL A 59 1.87 -5.73 2.83
N PHE A 60 2.92 -5.76 3.66
CA PHE A 60 3.67 -4.58 4.09
C PHE A 60 4.92 -4.42 3.21
N GLY A 61 5.23 -3.19 2.80
CA GLY A 61 6.40 -2.87 1.97
C GLY A 61 6.97 -1.50 2.27
N ASP A 62 8.26 -1.31 1.97
CA ASP A 62 8.99 -0.04 2.13
C ASP A 62 9.50 0.54 0.80
N ASP A 63 9.29 -0.17 -0.31
CA ASP A 63 9.63 0.29 -1.65
C ASP A 63 8.59 -0.09 -2.72
N GLN A 64 8.78 0.36 -3.95
CA GLN A 64 7.83 0.13 -5.05
C GLN A 64 7.92 -1.28 -5.67
N THR A 65 8.92 -2.08 -5.33
CA THR A 65 9.14 -3.42 -5.90
C THR A 65 8.14 -4.45 -5.39
N VAL A 66 7.48 -4.17 -4.27
CA VAL A 66 6.46 -5.05 -3.69
C VAL A 66 5.17 -5.10 -4.51
N PHE A 67 4.93 -4.09 -5.36
CA PHE A 67 3.75 -4.05 -6.21
C PHE A 67 3.88 -4.97 -7.42
N PRO A 68 2.81 -5.71 -7.77
CA PRO A 68 2.84 -6.58 -8.93
C PRO A 68 2.99 -5.77 -10.22
N ARG A 69 3.88 -6.21 -11.10
CA ARG A 69 4.01 -5.65 -12.44
C ARG A 69 2.90 -6.18 -13.34
N LEU A 70 2.24 -5.29 -14.06
CA LEU A 70 1.28 -5.67 -15.09
C LEU A 70 2.01 -6.33 -16.26
N GLY A 71 1.45 -7.43 -16.78
CA GLY A 71 2.05 -8.16 -17.90
C GLY A 71 2.01 -7.40 -19.23
N ARG A 72 1.08 -6.45 -19.37
CA ARG A 72 1.00 -5.55 -20.52
C ARG A 72 0.61 -4.13 -20.07
N PRO A 73 1.12 -3.07 -20.72
CA PRO A 73 0.65 -1.71 -20.48
C PRO A 73 -0.85 -1.56 -20.78
N THR A 74 -1.55 -0.72 -20.01
CA THR A 74 -2.94 -0.35 -20.32
C THR A 74 -2.93 0.88 -21.24
N ALA A 75 -3.59 0.80 -22.38
CA ALA A 75 -3.62 1.89 -23.35
C ALA A 75 -4.44 3.09 -22.85
N TYR A 76 -4.03 4.29 -23.24
CA TYR A 76 -4.83 5.50 -23.08
C TYR A 76 -5.62 5.77 -24.36
N VAL A 77 -6.94 5.91 -24.24
CA VAL A 77 -7.84 6.23 -25.34
C VAL A 77 -8.77 7.35 -24.86
N HIS A 78 -8.67 8.52 -25.49
CA HIS A 78 -9.50 9.66 -25.09
C HIS A 78 -11.00 9.30 -25.18
N ASP A 79 -11.79 9.80 -24.24
CA ASP A 79 -13.21 9.48 -24.17
C ASP A 79 -13.96 10.01 -25.40
N SER A 80 -14.31 9.11 -26.32
CA SER A 80 -15.00 9.42 -27.58
C SER A 80 -16.51 9.21 -27.49
N GLY A 81 -17.03 8.88 -26.30
CA GLY A 81 -18.41 8.41 -26.13
C GLY A 81 -18.65 6.97 -26.60
N LEU A 82 -17.62 6.31 -27.15
CA LEU A 82 -17.65 4.91 -27.53
C LEU A 82 -17.09 4.02 -26.40
N VAL A 83 -17.50 2.75 -26.42
CA VAL A 83 -16.96 1.70 -25.53
C VAL A 83 -15.77 1.05 -26.24
N ALA A 84 -14.63 0.96 -25.57
CA ALA A 84 -13.46 0.27 -26.09
C ALA A 84 -13.61 -1.25 -25.91
N ASP A 85 -13.06 -2.02 -26.85
CA ASP A 85 -13.11 -3.50 -26.81
C ASP A 85 -12.24 -4.09 -25.69
N GLU A 86 -11.21 -3.35 -25.27
CA GLU A 86 -10.31 -3.73 -24.18
C GLU A 86 -10.30 -2.68 -23.06
N PRO A 87 -9.85 -3.03 -21.84
CA PRO A 87 -9.66 -2.06 -20.77
C PRO A 87 -8.69 -0.95 -21.17
N VAL A 88 -9.15 0.30 -21.06
CA VAL A 88 -8.37 1.50 -21.42
C VAL A 88 -8.51 2.58 -20.35
N ILE A 89 -7.49 3.43 -20.25
CA ILE A 89 -7.56 4.66 -19.46
C ILE A 89 -8.20 5.75 -20.32
N LYS A 90 -9.32 6.30 -19.87
CA LYS A 90 -10.07 7.33 -20.63
C LYS A 90 -9.64 8.77 -20.36
N ARG A 91 -9.09 9.01 -19.17
CA ARG A 91 -8.77 10.36 -18.69
C ARG A 91 -7.61 10.33 -17.72
N PHE A 92 -6.73 11.33 -17.84
CA PHE A 92 -5.78 11.69 -16.80
C PHE A 92 -6.13 13.06 -16.24
N SER A 93 -5.91 13.25 -14.94
CA SER A 93 -5.99 14.55 -14.29
C SER A 93 -4.69 14.77 -13.53
N LEU A 94 -4.01 15.89 -13.82
CA LEU A 94 -2.78 16.27 -13.14
C LEU A 94 -3.07 17.38 -12.16
N ARG A 95 -2.63 17.21 -10.91
CA ARG A 95 -2.64 18.26 -9.90
C ARG A 95 -1.21 18.57 -9.48
N LEU A 96 -0.86 19.85 -9.52
CA LEU A 96 0.39 20.36 -8.97
C LEU A 96 0.07 21.09 -7.66
N ALA A 97 0.91 20.89 -6.65
CA ALA A 97 0.79 21.55 -5.35
C ALA A 97 2.19 21.83 -4.80
N SER A 98 2.42 23.05 -4.31
CA SER A 98 3.64 23.38 -3.59
C SER A 98 3.68 22.62 -2.26
N ARG A 99 4.85 22.05 -1.93
CA ARG A 99 5.14 21.33 -0.70
C ARG A 99 6.48 21.79 -0.14
N THR A 100 6.69 21.61 1.16
CA THR A 100 7.98 21.88 1.80
C THR A 100 9.00 20.84 1.38
N THR A 101 10.22 21.27 1.07
CA THR A 101 11.33 20.37 0.68
C THR A 101 11.93 19.64 1.89
N ARG A 102 11.57 20.03 3.11
CA ARG A 102 12.08 19.45 4.35
C ARG A 102 11.03 18.57 5.00
N THR A 103 11.41 17.33 5.26
CA THR A 103 10.74 16.39 6.16
C THR A 103 11.55 16.40 7.46
N THR A 104 10.91 16.69 8.59
CA THR A 104 11.51 16.60 9.93
C THR A 104 11.39 15.20 10.48
#